data_AF-M6WT72-F1
#
_entry.id   AF-M6WT72-F1
#
_cell.length_a   1.000
_cell.length_b   1.000
_cell.length_c   1.000
_cell.angle_alpha   90.00
_cell.angle_beta   90.00
_cell.angle_gamma   90.00
#
_symmetry.space_group_name_H-M   'P 1'
#
loop_
_entity.id
_entity.type
_entity.pdbx_description
1 polymer ?
#
loop_
_entity_poly.entity_id
_entity_poly.type
_entity_poly.pdbx_seq_one_letter_code
_entity_poly.pdbx_strand_id
1 'polypeptide(L)'
;MISKSQCFPLYLYDTDENEDNAEESLFTSAKTNKSDSERKRRGAITDAGLAHFQEKYPKEKITKEDLFYYIYRLLHSPEYREKYADNLSKELPRIPAVKSASDFRAFEKAGRELAKLHVDYEKVKPYPVEIATTKKLADKDYSVTQMRYAKNGKEKDLSTVIFNEYITIQGIPVEAYEYVVNGKQALDWIIERYCVKTDKDSGIVNDGQRRLKRIRSIFWNFFRGLSR
;
A
#
# COMPACT_ATOMS: atom_id res chain seq x y z
N MET A 1 12.31 -8.67 2.84
CA MET A 1 11.82 -8.11 4.12
C MET A 1 10.33 -8.44 4.32
N ILE A 2 9.95 -9.73 4.34
CA ILE A 2 8.59 -10.15 4.74
C ILE A 2 8.64 -10.93 6.07
N SER A 3 9.84 -11.28 6.56
CA SER A 3 10.02 -12.23 7.66
C SER A 3 9.41 -11.81 9.01
N LYS A 4 9.04 -10.54 9.20
CA LYS A 4 8.32 -10.05 10.39
C LYS A 4 6.98 -9.38 10.08
N SER A 5 6.57 -9.29 8.81
CA SER A 5 5.30 -8.67 8.44
C SER A 5 4.19 -9.71 8.44
N GLN A 6 3.04 -9.36 9.02
CA GLN A 6 1.84 -10.19 8.93
C GLN A 6 0.92 -9.66 7.83
N CYS A 7 0.50 -10.56 6.95
CA CYS A 7 -0.39 -10.26 5.84
C CYS A 7 -1.71 -11.01 6.03
N PHE A 8 -2.82 -10.28 6.02
CA PHE A 8 -4.17 -10.84 6.13
C PHE A 8 -4.83 -10.84 4.74
N PRO A 9 -4.83 -11.97 4.00
CA PRO A 9 -5.37 -12.02 2.65
C PRO A 9 -6.90 -11.98 2.67
N LEU A 10 -7.51 -11.58 1.54
CA LEU A 10 -8.95 -11.67 1.36
C LEU A 10 -9.40 -13.10 1.00
N TYR A 11 -8.58 -13.80 0.22
CA TYR A 11 -8.84 -15.17 -0.23
C TYR A 11 -7.69 -16.10 0.11
N LEU A 12 -8.04 -17.36 0.36
CA LEU A 12 -7.14 -18.50 0.45
C LEU A 12 -7.38 -19.40 -0.77
N TYR A 13 -6.33 -20.07 -1.20
CA TYR A 13 -6.37 -21.03 -2.31
C TYR A 13 -5.99 -22.39 -1.73
N ASP A 14 -6.91 -23.33 -1.83
CA ASP A 14 -6.64 -24.70 -1.39
C ASP A 14 -5.74 -25.40 -2.43
N THR A 15 -4.80 -26.21 -1.95
CA THR A 15 -4.04 -27.15 -2.78
C THR A 15 -4.87 -28.41 -2.94
N ASP A 16 -4.91 -28.98 -4.14
CA ASP A 16 -5.62 -30.23 -4.36
C ASP A 16 -4.90 -31.34 -3.58
N GLU A 17 -5.63 -32.09 -2.74
CA GLU A 17 -5.11 -33.17 -1.88
C GLU A 17 -4.48 -34.36 -2.66
N ASN A 18 -4.41 -34.27 -4.00
CA ASN A 18 -3.84 -35.30 -4.88
C ASN A 18 -2.39 -35.01 -5.32
N GLU A 19 -1.75 -33.92 -4.84
CA GLU A 19 -0.39 -33.55 -5.27
C GLU A 19 0.76 -34.40 -4.64
N ASP A 20 0.48 -35.29 -3.68
CA ASP A 20 1.52 -36.10 -3.02
C ASP A 20 2.10 -37.24 -3.90
N ASN A 21 1.58 -37.48 -5.11
CA ASN A 21 2.04 -38.58 -5.98
C ASN A 21 2.18 -38.24 -7.48
N ALA A 22 2.40 -36.98 -7.85
CA ALA A 22 2.71 -36.65 -9.23
C ALA A 22 3.86 -35.64 -9.31
N GLU A 23 4.99 -36.07 -9.87
CA GLU A 23 6.01 -35.20 -10.46
C GLU A 23 5.43 -34.47 -11.71
N GLU A 24 4.27 -33.83 -11.60
CA GLU A 24 3.75 -32.97 -12.65
C GLU A 24 4.43 -31.61 -12.55
N SER A 25 5.37 -31.40 -13.47
CA SER A 25 6.09 -30.15 -13.64
C SER A 25 5.12 -28.99 -13.88
N LEU A 26 5.43 -27.84 -13.27
CA LEU A 26 4.69 -26.56 -13.27
C LEU A 26 4.24 -26.07 -14.66
N PHE A 27 4.74 -26.67 -15.74
CA PHE A 27 4.47 -26.32 -17.13
C PHE A 27 4.13 -27.52 -18.04
N THR A 28 4.04 -28.75 -17.54
CA THR A 28 3.80 -29.96 -18.37
C THR A 28 2.32 -30.27 -18.60
N SER A 29 1.55 -29.26 -18.99
CA SER A 29 0.22 -29.49 -19.57
C SER A 29 -0.03 -28.56 -20.76
N ALA A 30 0.93 -28.53 -21.69
CA ALA A 30 0.63 -28.11 -23.04
C ALA A 30 -0.23 -29.20 -23.70
N LYS A 31 -1.50 -28.88 -23.93
CA LYS A 31 -2.47 -29.61 -24.79
C LYS A 31 -3.22 -30.77 -24.12
N THR A 32 -4.14 -30.43 -23.21
CA THR A 32 -5.50 -30.99 -23.25
C THR A 32 -6.45 -29.91 -22.76
N ASN A 33 -7.59 -29.76 -23.42
CA ASN A 33 -8.63 -28.79 -23.08
C ASN A 33 -9.30 -29.15 -21.73
N LYS A 34 -8.57 -28.99 -20.62
CA LYS A 34 -9.14 -28.85 -19.28
C LYS A 34 -9.35 -27.35 -19.06
N SER A 35 -10.60 -26.92 -19.15
CA SER A 35 -11.02 -25.65 -18.55
C SER A 35 -10.50 -25.59 -17.12
N ASP A 36 -9.77 -24.53 -16.78
CA ASP A 36 -9.42 -24.09 -15.43
C ASP A 36 -9.42 -25.20 -14.36
N SER A 37 -8.27 -25.80 -14.09
CA SER A 37 -8.01 -26.25 -12.72
C SER A 37 -7.79 -24.99 -11.86
N GLU A 38 -8.84 -24.18 -11.69
CA GLU A 38 -8.88 -23.05 -10.78
C GLU A 38 -8.71 -23.64 -9.38
N ARG A 39 -7.54 -23.42 -8.77
CA ARG A 39 -7.35 -23.70 -7.34
C ARG A 39 -8.54 -23.13 -6.58
N LYS A 40 -9.21 -23.98 -5.81
CA LYS A 40 -10.47 -23.62 -5.15
C LYS A 40 -10.25 -22.39 -4.27
N ARG A 41 -10.83 -21.26 -4.67
CA ARG A 41 -10.73 -19.98 -3.97
C ARG A 41 -11.79 -19.92 -2.87
N ARG A 42 -11.36 -19.69 -1.62
CA ARG A 42 -12.28 -19.45 -0.49
C ARG A 42 -11.94 -18.17 0.27
N GLY A 43 -12.92 -17.56 0.92
CA GLY A 43 -12.70 -16.36 1.73
C GLY A 43 -11.87 -16.66 2.99
N ALA A 44 -10.90 -15.80 3.30
CA ALA A 44 -9.99 -15.99 4.44
C ALA A 44 -10.64 -15.72 5.80
N ILE A 45 -11.70 -14.90 5.83
CA ILE A 45 -12.48 -14.64 7.04
C ILE A 45 -13.26 -15.91 7.41
N THR A 46 -13.14 -16.32 8.67
CA THR A 46 -13.85 -17.49 9.21
C THR A 46 -15.35 -17.22 9.32
N ASP A 47 -16.16 -18.27 9.18
CA ASP A 47 -17.63 -18.14 9.29
C ASP A 47 -18.05 -17.73 10.70
N ALA A 48 -17.31 -18.16 11.73
CA ALA A 48 -17.50 -17.70 13.11
C ALA A 48 -17.26 -16.19 13.26
N GLY A 49 -16.22 -15.67 12.61
CA GLY A 49 -15.94 -14.23 12.59
C GLY A 49 -17.05 -13.45 11.90
N LEU A 50 -17.56 -13.95 10.77
CA LEU A 50 -18.68 -13.34 10.06
C LEU A 50 -19.97 -13.36 10.90
N ALA A 51 -20.28 -14.49 11.54
CA ALA A 51 -21.47 -14.67 12.37
C ALA A 51 -21.52 -13.68 13.53
N HIS A 52 -20.39 -13.38 14.17
CA HIS A 52 -20.30 -12.38 15.24
C HIS A 52 -20.83 -11.00 14.83
N PHE A 53 -20.51 -10.55 13.61
CA PHE A 53 -21.01 -9.27 13.10
C PHE A 53 -22.45 -9.34 12.61
N GLN A 54 -22.87 -10.48 12.04
CA GLN A 54 -24.26 -10.69 11.62
C GLN A 54 -25.24 -10.74 12.80
N GLU A 55 -24.85 -11.36 13.91
CA GLU A 55 -25.63 -11.38 15.16
C GLU A 55 -25.80 -9.97 15.73
N LYS A 56 -24.75 -9.15 15.66
CA LYS A 56 -24.79 -7.75 16.11
C LYS A 56 -25.69 -6.88 15.24
N TYR A 57 -25.77 -7.17 13.94
CA TYR A 57 -26.53 -6.39 12.95
C TYR A 57 -27.49 -7.27 12.15
N PRO A 58 -28.56 -7.81 12.76
CA PRO A 58 -29.44 -8.79 12.11
C PRO A 58 -30.24 -8.21 10.92
N LYS A 59 -30.31 -6.88 10.80
CA LYS A 59 -31.01 -6.19 9.71
C LYS A 59 -30.14 -5.96 8.48
N GLU A 60 -28.82 -6.15 8.58
CA GLU A 60 -27.86 -5.88 7.51
C GLU A 60 -27.34 -7.18 6.90
N LYS A 61 -27.23 -7.20 5.57
CA LYS A 61 -26.54 -8.28 4.87
C LYS A 61 -25.04 -7.99 4.82
N ILE A 62 -24.28 -8.58 5.75
CA ILE A 62 -22.82 -8.43 5.82
C ILE A 62 -22.14 -9.59 5.13
N THR A 63 -21.25 -9.29 4.19
CA THR A 63 -20.40 -10.27 3.51
C THR A 63 -18.97 -10.30 4.09
N LYS A 64 -18.19 -11.34 3.77
CA LYS A 64 -16.77 -11.40 4.16
C LYS A 64 -15.96 -10.25 3.58
N GLU A 65 -16.26 -9.83 2.35
CA GLU A 65 -15.59 -8.69 1.72
C GLU A 65 -15.91 -7.38 2.45
N ASP A 66 -17.17 -7.16 2.83
CA ASP A 66 -17.58 -5.98 3.60
C ASP A 66 -16.80 -5.89 4.92
N LEU A 67 -16.65 -7.03 5.60
CA LEU A 67 -15.89 -7.10 6.84
C LEU A 67 -14.40 -6.82 6.62
N PHE A 68 -13.82 -7.29 5.51
CA PHE A 68 -12.43 -7.00 5.15
C PHE A 68 -12.19 -5.48 5.01
N TYR A 69 -13.04 -4.78 4.27
CA TYR A 69 -12.90 -3.33 4.09
C TYR A 69 -13.24 -2.53 5.36
N TYR A 70 -14.21 -3.01 6.15
CA TYR A 70 -14.47 -2.46 7.48
C TYR A 70 -13.22 -2.51 8.38
N ILE A 71 -12.56 -3.67 8.46
CA ILE A 71 -11.32 -3.85 9.23
C ILE A 71 -10.24 -2.90 8.69
N TYR A 72 -10.11 -2.81 7.37
CA TYR A 72 -9.13 -1.93 6.74
C TYR A 72 -9.32 -0.47 7.15
N ARG A 73 -10.56 0.04 7.17
CA ARG A 73 -10.86 1.39 7.64
C ARG A 73 -10.60 1.55 9.14
N LEU A 74 -11.02 0.58 9.95
CA LEU A 74 -10.88 0.65 11.41
C LEU A 74 -9.41 0.75 11.82
N LEU A 75 -8.54 -0.02 11.19
CA LEU A 75 -7.09 0.05 11.41
C LEU A 75 -6.45 1.37 10.96
N HIS A 76 -7.17 2.19 10.19
CA HIS A 76 -6.75 3.54 9.80
C HIS A 76 -7.45 4.65 10.61
N SER A 77 -8.37 4.31 11.52
CA SER A 77 -9.00 5.29 12.40
C SER A 77 -8.01 5.81 13.45
N PRO A 78 -7.78 7.13 13.55
CA PRO A 78 -6.95 7.72 14.60
C PRO A 78 -7.44 7.34 16.00
N GLU A 79 -8.76 7.41 16.22
CA GLU A 79 -9.39 7.06 17.50
C GLU A 79 -9.08 5.62 17.92
N TYR A 80 -9.09 4.68 16.97
CA TYR A 80 -8.77 3.28 17.25
C TYR A 80 -7.29 3.10 17.59
N ARG A 81 -6.40 3.74 16.82
CA ARG A 81 -4.94 3.66 17.03
C ARG A 81 -4.52 4.25 18.36
N GLU A 82 -5.08 5.40 18.73
CA GLU A 82 -4.79 6.07 20.00
C GLU A 82 -5.33 5.28 21.19
N LYS A 83 -6.60 4.86 21.11
CA LYS A 83 -7.25 4.11 22.20
C LYS A 83 -6.58 2.77 22.51
N TYR A 84 -6.03 2.10 21.49
CA TYR A 84 -5.42 0.79 21.63
C TYR A 84 -3.90 0.79 21.40
N ALA A 85 -3.24 1.96 21.47
CA ALA A 85 -1.81 2.11 21.17
C ALA A 85 -0.92 1.11 21.93
N ASP A 86 -1.13 0.97 23.24
CA ASP A 86 -0.37 0.05 24.10
C ASP A 86 -0.54 -1.41 23.67
N ASN A 87 -1.77 -1.80 23.31
CA ASN A 87 -2.07 -3.17 22.90
C ASN A 87 -1.52 -3.46 21.51
N LEU A 88 -1.67 -2.53 20.56
CA LEU A 88 -1.18 -2.67 19.19
C LEU A 88 0.35 -2.81 19.12
N SER A 89 1.07 -2.31 20.13
CA SER A 89 2.53 -2.48 20.22
C SER A 89 2.96 -3.88 20.70
N LYS A 90 2.07 -4.66 21.31
CA LYS A 90 2.38 -5.94 21.99
C LYS A 90 1.67 -7.15 21.39
N GLU A 91 0.46 -6.96 20.87
CA GLU A 91 -0.43 -8.02 20.42
C GLU A 91 -1.09 -7.68 19.07
N LEU A 92 -1.74 -8.68 18.47
CA LEU A 92 -2.50 -8.46 17.24
C LEU A 92 -3.76 -7.62 17.46
N PRO A 93 -4.13 -6.78 16.46
CA PRO A 93 -5.32 -5.95 16.56
C PRO A 93 -6.57 -6.79 16.79
N ARG A 94 -7.32 -6.47 17.84
CA ARG A 94 -8.65 -7.03 18.08
C ARG A 94 -9.69 -6.09 17.50
N ILE A 95 -10.60 -6.62 16.69
CA ILE A 95 -11.55 -5.82 15.90
C ILE A 95 -12.88 -5.68 16.67
N PRO A 96 -13.19 -4.52 17.27
CA PRO A 96 -14.50 -4.28 17.86
C PRO A 96 -15.58 -4.09 16.79
N ALA A 97 -16.82 -4.43 17.14
CA ALA A 97 -18.00 -3.99 16.41
C ALA A 97 -18.39 -2.57 16.86
N VAL A 98 -18.64 -1.68 15.90
CA VAL A 98 -19.21 -0.34 16.16
C VAL A 98 -20.62 -0.40 16.77
N LYS A 99 -21.15 0.73 17.24
CA LYS A 99 -22.44 0.75 17.95
C LYS A 99 -23.62 0.62 17.00
N SER A 100 -23.55 1.28 15.84
CA SER A 100 -24.64 1.34 14.86
C SER A 100 -24.30 0.60 13.58
N ALA A 101 -25.32 -0.03 12.99
CA ALA A 101 -25.24 -0.61 11.64
C ALA A 101 -24.92 0.45 10.57
N SER A 102 -25.43 1.68 10.76
CA SER A 102 -25.12 2.81 9.88
C SER A 102 -23.64 3.16 9.92
N ASP A 103 -23.03 3.15 11.11
CA ASP A 103 -21.60 3.38 11.25
C ASP A 103 -20.83 2.28 10.55
N PHE A 104 -21.22 1.01 10.73
CA PHE A 104 -20.57 -0.12 10.06
C PHE A 104 -20.49 0.07 8.54
N ARG A 105 -21.60 0.48 7.91
CA ARG A 105 -21.65 0.79 6.47
C ARG A 105 -20.78 1.99 6.09
N ALA A 106 -20.75 3.04 6.91
CA ALA A 106 -19.88 4.18 6.67
C ALA A 106 -18.39 3.78 6.72
N PHE A 107 -18.00 2.96 7.70
CA PHE A 107 -16.64 2.42 7.83
C PHE A 107 -16.27 1.51 6.65
N GLU A 108 -17.17 0.61 6.26
CA GLU A 108 -16.97 -0.29 5.13
C GLU A 108 -16.79 0.48 3.81
N LYS A 109 -17.68 1.43 3.51
CA LYS A 109 -17.57 2.28 2.32
C LYS A 109 -16.27 3.08 2.30
N ALA A 110 -15.93 3.75 3.40
CA ALA A 110 -14.69 4.51 3.52
C ALA A 110 -13.45 3.61 3.41
N GLY A 111 -13.53 2.37 3.89
CA GLY A 111 -12.50 1.35 3.75
C GLY A 111 -12.29 0.90 2.31
N ARG A 112 -13.36 0.71 1.54
CA ARG A 112 -13.29 0.42 0.10
C ARG A 112 -12.63 1.55 -0.68
N GLU A 113 -13.03 2.79 -0.41
CA GLU A 113 -12.44 3.98 -1.04
C GLU A 113 -10.94 4.09 -0.73
N LEU A 114 -10.55 3.89 0.54
CA LEU A 114 -9.15 3.92 0.96
C LEU A 114 -8.32 2.76 0.37
N ALA A 115 -8.86 1.55 0.37
CA ALA A 115 -8.19 0.39 -0.21
C ALA A 115 -7.98 0.57 -1.72
N LYS A 116 -8.99 1.08 -2.43
CA LYS A 116 -8.88 1.41 -3.86
C LYS A 116 -7.75 2.42 -4.10
N LEU A 117 -7.68 3.47 -3.30
CA LEU A 117 -6.62 4.47 -3.39
C LEU A 117 -5.22 3.86 -3.14
N HIS A 118 -5.08 2.98 -2.16
CA HIS A 118 -3.80 2.32 -1.84
C HIS A 118 -3.39 1.24 -2.85
N VAL A 119 -4.33 0.58 -3.51
CA VAL A 119 -4.04 -0.40 -4.56
C VAL A 119 -3.73 0.30 -5.89
N ASP A 120 -4.55 1.27 -6.27
CA ASP A 120 -4.39 2.05 -7.50
C ASP A 120 -3.55 3.32 -7.28
N TYR A 121 -2.63 3.34 -6.29
CA TYR A 121 -1.81 4.52 -5.99
C TYR A 121 -1.01 5.01 -7.21
N GLU A 122 -0.70 4.15 -8.17
CA GLU A 122 0.00 4.49 -9.42
C GLU A 122 -0.90 5.13 -10.49
N LYS A 123 -2.23 5.12 -10.32
CA LYS A 123 -3.20 5.62 -11.31
C LYS A 123 -3.95 6.88 -10.87
N VAL A 124 -3.77 7.33 -9.63
CA VAL A 124 -4.48 8.50 -9.09
C VAL A 124 -4.13 9.75 -9.90
N LYS A 125 -5.02 10.75 -9.96
CA LYS A 125 -4.68 12.04 -10.57
C LYS A 125 -3.62 12.74 -9.70
N PRO A 126 -2.51 13.19 -10.30
CA PRO A 126 -1.47 13.87 -9.55
C PRO A 126 -1.89 15.18 -8.88
N TYR A 127 -1.31 15.53 -7.73
CA TYR A 127 -1.52 16.84 -7.09
C TYR A 127 -0.67 17.92 -7.74
N PRO A 128 -1.23 19.08 -8.12
CA PRO A 128 -0.50 20.11 -8.85
C PRO A 128 0.70 20.64 -8.04
N VAL A 129 1.89 20.16 -8.37
CA VAL A 129 3.18 20.67 -7.90
C VAL A 129 3.90 21.40 -9.03
N GLU A 130 4.73 22.36 -8.67
CA GLU A 130 5.57 23.07 -9.61
C GLU A 130 6.84 22.24 -9.91
N ILE A 131 7.15 22.06 -11.19
CA ILE A 131 8.39 21.40 -11.61
C ILE A 131 9.31 22.46 -12.20
N ALA A 132 10.33 22.84 -11.42
CA ALA A 132 11.40 23.70 -11.89
C ALA A 132 12.45 22.86 -12.62
N THR A 133 12.75 23.23 -13.87
CA THR A 133 13.77 22.56 -14.69
C THR A 133 14.84 23.53 -15.14
N THR A 134 16.12 23.17 -15.00
CA THR A 134 17.24 24.04 -15.39
C THR A 134 17.53 24.04 -16.89
N LYS A 135 17.02 23.04 -17.62
CA LYS A 135 17.19 22.87 -19.06
C LYS A 135 15.97 22.18 -19.69
N LYS A 136 15.90 22.18 -21.03
CA LYS A 136 14.96 21.34 -21.76
C LYS A 136 15.37 19.86 -21.58
N LEU A 137 14.51 19.09 -20.93
CA LEU A 137 14.80 17.71 -20.53
C LEU A 137 14.69 16.74 -21.73
N ALA A 138 15.69 15.87 -21.88
CA ALA A 138 15.62 14.66 -22.68
C ALA A 138 15.30 13.44 -21.78
N ASP A 139 14.91 12.31 -22.36
CA ASP A 139 14.52 11.10 -21.60
C ASP A 139 15.59 10.62 -20.60
N LYS A 140 16.87 10.85 -20.90
CA LYS A 140 18.01 10.49 -20.04
C LYS A 140 18.10 11.34 -18.77
N ASP A 141 17.59 12.57 -18.84
CA ASP A 141 17.66 13.56 -17.76
C ASP A 141 16.65 13.31 -16.65
N TYR A 142 15.79 12.30 -16.80
CA TYR A 142 14.90 11.83 -15.75
C TYR A 142 15.56 10.79 -14.82
N SER A 143 16.85 10.49 -15.00
CA SER A 143 17.55 9.59 -14.08
C SER A 143 17.73 10.21 -12.68
N VAL A 144 17.52 9.40 -11.64
CA VAL A 144 17.60 9.69 -10.20
C VAL A 144 18.71 8.87 -9.57
N THR A 145 19.83 9.49 -9.26
CA THR A 145 20.84 8.83 -8.43
C THR A 145 20.37 8.75 -6.97
N GLN A 146 19.96 9.90 -6.42
CA GLN A 146 19.43 10.01 -5.07
C GLN A 146 18.61 11.30 -4.92
N MET A 147 17.34 11.18 -4.54
CA MET A 147 16.51 12.32 -4.19
C MET A 147 16.88 12.88 -2.82
N ARG A 148 16.66 14.18 -2.61
CA ARG A 148 16.89 14.83 -1.31
C ARG A 148 15.96 16.02 -1.14
N TYR A 149 15.63 16.33 0.12
CA TYR A 149 14.97 17.59 0.45
C TYR A 149 15.90 18.76 0.18
N ALA A 150 15.33 19.90 -0.20
CA ALA A 150 16.06 21.16 -0.15
C ALA A 150 16.39 21.49 1.32
N LYS A 151 17.36 22.38 1.50
CA LYS A 151 17.77 22.85 2.84
C LYS A 151 17.36 24.30 3.00
N ASN A 152 16.69 24.60 4.10
CA ASN A 152 16.48 25.96 4.56
C ASN A 152 17.35 26.19 5.80
N GLY A 153 18.58 26.68 5.58
CA GLY A 153 19.60 26.76 6.62
C GLY A 153 20.05 25.37 7.12
N LYS A 154 19.81 25.08 8.41
CA LYS A 154 20.12 23.78 9.03
C LYS A 154 18.98 22.77 8.94
N GLU A 155 17.77 23.20 8.57
CA GLU A 155 16.58 22.37 8.53
C GLU A 155 16.26 21.90 7.11
N LYS A 156 15.50 20.81 7.02
CA LYS A 156 14.99 20.29 5.74
C LYS A 156 13.77 21.10 5.34
N ASP A 157 13.76 21.57 4.10
CA ASP A 157 12.57 22.15 3.50
C ASP A 157 11.70 21.04 2.92
N LEU A 158 10.54 20.83 3.54
CA LEU A 158 9.55 19.84 3.12
C LEU A 158 8.72 20.30 1.91
N SER A 159 8.75 21.59 1.56
CA SER A 159 8.02 22.09 0.39
C SER A 159 8.72 21.77 -0.93
N THR A 160 10.01 21.43 -0.87
CA THR A 160 10.87 21.27 -2.04
C THR A 160 11.68 19.98 -1.99
N VAL A 161 11.53 19.15 -3.03
CA VAL A 161 12.33 17.94 -3.24
C VAL A 161 13.18 18.08 -4.49
N ILE A 162 14.50 17.94 -4.32
CA ILE A 162 15.47 17.87 -5.40
C ILE A 162 15.49 16.45 -5.93
N PHE A 163 15.00 16.27 -7.16
CA PHE A 163 14.91 14.98 -7.82
C PHE A 163 16.26 14.57 -8.41
N ASN A 164 16.91 15.50 -9.12
CA ASN A 164 18.28 15.39 -9.61
C ASN A 164 18.88 16.80 -9.89
N GLU A 165 20.00 16.88 -10.59
CA GLU A 165 20.65 18.16 -10.94
C GLU A 165 19.82 19.05 -11.88
N TYR A 166 18.83 18.48 -12.56
CA TYR A 166 18.05 19.17 -13.60
C TYR A 166 16.61 19.46 -13.18
N ILE A 167 16.06 18.70 -12.23
CA ILE A 167 14.64 18.67 -11.88
C ILE A 167 14.49 18.91 -10.37
N THR A 168 13.71 19.93 -10.03
CA THR A 168 13.30 20.23 -8.66
C THR A 168 11.78 20.30 -8.59
N ILE A 169 11.20 19.65 -7.59
CA ILE A 169 9.76 19.63 -7.34
C ILE A 169 9.48 20.59 -6.19
N GLN A 170 8.59 21.55 -6.41
CA GLN A 170 8.25 22.64 -5.49
C GLN A 170 6.75 22.69 -5.25
N GLY A 171 6.34 23.33 -4.15
CA GLY A 171 4.92 23.48 -3.80
C GLY A 171 4.28 22.21 -3.25
N ILE A 172 5.09 21.35 -2.62
CA ILE A 172 4.58 20.17 -1.94
C ILE A 172 3.87 20.61 -0.64
N PRO A 173 2.59 20.24 -0.44
CA PRO A 173 1.87 20.54 0.79
C PRO A 173 2.49 19.82 1.99
N VAL A 174 2.61 20.52 3.12
CA VAL A 174 3.21 19.97 4.35
C VAL A 174 2.33 18.85 4.93
N GLU A 175 1.02 18.94 4.69
CA GLU A 175 0.01 17.97 5.07
C GLU A 175 0.27 16.59 4.45
N ALA A 176 0.96 16.51 3.30
CA ALA A 176 1.33 15.24 2.69
C ALA A 176 2.32 14.42 3.53
N TYR A 177 3.03 15.06 4.47
CA TYR A 177 3.96 14.41 5.37
C TYR A 177 3.30 13.85 6.63
N GLU A 178 2.03 14.16 6.89
CA GLU A 178 1.28 13.61 8.02
C GLU A 178 0.99 12.11 7.85
N TYR A 179 1.07 11.59 6.61
CA TYR A 179 0.96 10.16 6.37
C TYR A 179 2.22 9.41 6.78
N VAL A 180 2.12 8.73 7.92
CA VAL A 180 3.18 7.88 8.43
C VAL A 180 2.82 6.41 8.24
N VAL A 181 3.67 5.70 7.52
CA VAL A 181 3.60 4.23 7.35
C VAL A 181 4.83 3.62 8.00
N ASN A 182 4.62 2.76 9.00
CA ASN A 182 5.68 2.07 9.72
C ASN A 182 6.73 3.02 10.36
N GLY A 183 6.25 4.12 10.95
CA GLY A 183 7.10 5.11 11.66
C GLY A 183 7.88 6.07 10.75
N LYS A 184 7.71 5.99 9.43
CA LYS A 184 8.28 6.94 8.46
C LYS A 184 7.21 7.56 7.60
N GLN A 185 7.43 8.82 7.20
CA GLN A 185 6.58 9.51 6.25
C GLN A 185 6.60 8.76 4.92
N ALA A 186 5.48 8.66 4.23
CA ALA A 186 5.44 7.88 3.00
C ALA A 186 6.25 8.52 1.84
N LEU A 187 6.43 9.84 1.84
CA LEU A 187 7.38 10.50 0.94
C LEU A 187 8.83 10.14 1.25
N ASP A 188 9.19 9.98 2.54
CA ASP A 188 10.51 9.50 2.93
C ASP A 188 10.76 8.08 2.42
N TRP A 189 9.74 7.21 2.42
CA TRP A 189 9.86 5.88 1.82
C TRP A 189 10.23 5.95 0.34
N ILE A 190 9.61 6.87 -0.41
CA ILE A 190 9.90 7.05 -1.85
C ILE A 190 11.34 7.55 -2.02
N ILE A 191 11.73 8.60 -1.31
CA ILE A 191 13.07 9.19 -1.39
C ILE A 191 14.16 8.16 -1.03
N GLU A 192 13.92 7.33 0.00
CA GLU A 192 14.89 6.35 0.48
C GLU A 192 14.99 5.11 -0.42
N ARG A 193 13.88 4.65 -1.01
CA ARG A 193 13.80 3.43 -1.81
C ARG A 193 14.17 3.64 -3.28
N TYR A 194 13.86 4.81 -3.84
CA TYR A 194 14.13 5.14 -5.23
C TYR A 194 15.47 5.85 -5.40
N CYS A 195 16.54 5.16 -5.01
CA CYS A 195 17.91 5.58 -5.24
C CYS A 195 18.72 4.39 -5.75
N VAL A 196 19.87 4.69 -6.36
CA VAL A 196 20.85 3.67 -6.75
C VAL A 196 21.76 3.43 -5.55
N LYS A 197 21.71 2.22 -5.01
CA LYS A 197 22.54 1.79 -3.87
C LYS A 197 23.28 0.52 -4.22
N THR A 198 24.59 0.52 -3.98
CA THR A 198 25.42 -0.69 -4.09
C THR A 198 25.63 -1.25 -2.71
N ASP A 199 25.27 -2.52 -2.52
CA ASP A 199 25.57 -3.23 -1.28
C ASP A 199 27.08 -3.52 -1.19
N LYS A 200 27.69 -3.20 -0.06
CA LYS A 200 29.16 -3.28 0.08
C LYS A 200 29.66 -4.72 0.17
N ASP A 201 28.86 -5.61 0.76
CA ASP A 201 29.27 -6.98 1.06
C ASP A 201 29.05 -7.90 -0.14
N SER A 202 27.91 -7.75 -0.83
CA SER A 202 27.57 -8.56 -2.02
C SER A 202 28.00 -7.93 -3.35
N GLY A 203 28.30 -6.63 -3.37
CA GLY A 203 28.58 -5.88 -4.60
C GLY A 203 27.36 -5.71 -5.52
N ILE A 204 26.17 -6.17 -5.10
CA ILE A 204 24.96 -6.11 -5.92
C ILE A 204 24.46 -4.67 -5.97
N VAL A 205 24.31 -4.14 -7.18
CA VAL A 205 23.73 -2.82 -7.42
C VAL A 205 22.21 -2.92 -7.42
N ASN A 206 21.58 -2.31 -6.43
CA ASN A 206 20.15 -2.08 -6.40
C ASN A 206 19.83 -0.75 -7.08
N ASP A 207 19.46 -0.84 -8.35
CA ASP A 207 18.96 0.29 -9.13
C ASP A 207 17.44 0.42 -8.95
N GLY A 208 17.03 1.24 -7.97
CA GLY A 208 15.62 1.56 -7.73
C GLY A 208 14.94 2.26 -8.91
N GLN A 209 15.71 2.89 -9.81
CA GLN A 209 15.18 3.61 -10.97
C GLN A 209 14.70 2.68 -12.08
N ARG A 210 15.21 1.45 -12.18
CA ARG A 210 14.69 0.48 -13.17
C ARG A 210 13.20 0.20 -12.99
N ARG A 211 12.69 0.32 -11.76
CA ARG A 211 11.26 0.22 -11.45
C ARG A 211 10.50 1.52 -11.74
N LEU A 212 11.21 2.65 -11.87
CA LEU A 212 10.72 3.98 -12.20
C LEU A 212 10.61 4.23 -13.72
N LYS A 213 10.32 3.24 -14.56
CA LYS A 213 10.13 3.47 -16.02
C LYS A 213 9.06 4.53 -16.35
N ARG A 214 8.26 4.96 -15.37
CA ARG A 214 7.32 6.08 -15.46
C ARG A 214 7.41 6.99 -14.23
N ILE A 215 8.46 7.79 -14.14
CA ILE A 215 8.66 8.86 -13.14
C ILE A 215 7.44 9.79 -12.99
N ARG A 216 6.64 9.92 -14.05
CA ARG A 216 5.39 10.69 -14.04
C ARG A 216 4.34 10.23 -13.01
N SER A 217 4.37 8.98 -12.55
CA SER A 217 3.26 8.39 -11.80
C SER A 217 3.51 8.32 -10.29
N ILE A 218 4.70 7.88 -9.85
CA ILE A 218 4.93 7.50 -8.44
C ILE A 218 5.02 8.70 -7.50
N PHE A 219 5.77 9.74 -7.85
CA PHE A 219 5.91 10.93 -7.00
C PHE A 219 4.61 11.75 -6.96
N TRP A 220 3.83 11.65 -8.02
CA TRP A 220 2.80 12.60 -8.37
C TRP A 220 1.44 12.24 -7.77
N ASN A 221 1.18 10.94 -7.59
CA ASN A 221 -0.11 10.42 -7.15
C ASN A 221 -0.27 10.26 -5.64
N PHE A 222 0.84 10.35 -4.90
CA PHE A 222 0.87 10.24 -3.46
C PHE A 222 0.07 11.37 -2.77
N PHE A 223 0.02 12.54 -3.41
CA PHE A 223 -0.44 13.79 -2.84
C PHE A 223 -1.96 14.01 -2.78
N ARG A 224 -2.80 13.13 -3.35
CA ARG A 224 -4.27 13.29 -3.27
C ARG A 224 -4.94 12.41 -2.21
N GLY A 225 -4.23 11.40 -1.72
CA GLY A 225 -4.76 10.47 -0.73
C GLY A 225 -4.91 11.04 0.68
N LEU A 226 -4.39 12.25 0.90
CA LEU A 226 -4.00 12.73 2.22
C LEU A 226 -4.71 13.97 2.73
N SER A 227 -5.61 14.53 1.92
CA SER A 227 -6.33 15.77 2.28
C SER A 227 -7.83 15.54 2.50
N ARG A 228 -8.25 14.34 2.94
CA ARG A 228 -9.63 14.07 3.38
C ARG A 228 -9.71 13.03 4.49
#